data_AF-A0AAE3HA10-F1
#
_entry.id   AF-A0AAE3HA10-F1
#
_cell.length_a   1.000
_cell.length_b   1.000
_cell.length_c   1.000
_cell.angle_alpha   90.00
_cell.angle_beta   90.00
_cell.angle_gamma   90.00
#
_symmetry.space_group_name_H-M   'P 1'
#
loop_
_entity.id
_entity.type
_entity.pdbx_description
1 polymer ?
#
loop_
_entity_poly.entity_id
_entity_poly.type
_entity_poly.pdbx_seq_one_letter_code
_entity_poly.pdbx_strand_id
1 'polypeptide(L)'
;MDNKDFALYPYTTEAARYVASLDFSLDSLISSRAMDSARARGKERVLQSIAGEILKPVLSNSDERKLLIELLSYPFSRILVSCIDDPFLTRRYSLAEAVASYRSLRTMGAAFLGEFSLDFSIHAEVKDSVVRIHFTDYIRLASSLKAMEWKLVNRKLDHGYVTVSREEFARLLQEGIRHRIESTLPMQVPEGVCESCRPYIADIMDALNERKSRFEGSEFQTVEAGLFPPCITRAISQSQAGVNLAHSMRFAMTSFMLGIGMSVDDIMNLFTSSPDFDAEKARYQVEHIAGSSGTSYKPPSCATMQTYGNCYAPDETCKRISHPLNYYRRKMWFRNRDAVKEKEEQSSEGTEALPDAARN
;
A
#
# COMPACT_ATOMS: atom_id res chain seq x y z
N MET A 1 -14.91 -3.15 -25.97
CA MET A 1 -14.74 -4.17 -24.91
C MET A 1 -15.75 -5.29 -25.13
N ASP A 2 -15.41 -6.52 -24.76
CA ASP A 2 -16.29 -7.70 -24.84
C ASP A 2 -16.65 -8.31 -23.46
N ASN A 3 -17.38 -9.43 -23.44
CA ASN A 3 -17.79 -10.10 -22.20
C ASN A 3 -16.61 -10.53 -21.31
N LYS A 4 -15.50 -10.94 -21.92
CA LYS A 4 -14.28 -11.27 -21.18
C LYS A 4 -13.67 -10.04 -20.56
N ASP A 5 -13.63 -8.93 -21.29
CA ASP A 5 -13.15 -7.65 -20.76
C ASP A 5 -14.00 -7.20 -19.57
N PHE A 6 -15.32 -7.35 -19.63
CA PHE A 6 -16.20 -7.00 -18.50
C PHE A 6 -15.91 -7.83 -17.25
N ALA A 7 -15.63 -9.12 -17.39
CA ALA A 7 -15.25 -9.98 -16.27
C ALA A 7 -13.87 -9.60 -15.69
N LEU A 8 -12.90 -9.24 -16.52
CA LEU A 8 -11.54 -8.86 -16.09
C LEU A 8 -11.50 -7.46 -15.47
N TYR A 9 -12.30 -6.54 -16.00
CA TYR A 9 -12.38 -5.12 -15.63
C TYR A 9 -13.81 -4.72 -15.18
N PRO A 10 -14.32 -5.32 -14.10
CA PRO A 10 -15.73 -5.21 -13.69
C PRO A 10 -16.11 -3.85 -13.07
N TYR A 11 -15.13 -2.95 -12.93
CA TYR A 11 -15.29 -1.57 -12.47
C TYR A 11 -15.44 -0.55 -13.61
N THR A 12 -15.51 -1.01 -14.85
CA THR A 12 -15.82 -0.17 -16.01
C THR A 12 -17.32 0.14 -16.06
N THR A 13 -17.70 1.26 -16.68
CA THR A 13 -19.11 1.63 -16.79
C THR A 13 -19.87 0.61 -17.63
N GLU A 14 -19.27 0.12 -18.72
CA GLU A 14 -19.88 -0.91 -19.57
C GLU A 14 -20.09 -2.23 -18.83
N ALA A 15 -19.14 -2.69 -18.01
CA ALA A 15 -19.33 -3.89 -17.20
C ALA A 15 -20.49 -3.75 -16.21
N ALA A 16 -20.64 -2.58 -15.58
CA ALA A 16 -21.76 -2.30 -14.70
C ALA A 16 -23.11 -2.32 -15.45
N ARG A 17 -23.19 -1.73 -16.66
CA ARG A 17 -24.38 -1.79 -17.50
C ARG A 17 -24.70 -3.21 -17.95
N TYR A 18 -23.68 -3.99 -18.31
CA TYR A 18 -23.85 -5.39 -18.68
C TYR A 18 -24.43 -6.18 -17.51
N VAL A 19 -23.90 -6.06 -16.29
CA VAL A 19 -24.48 -6.70 -15.11
C VAL A 19 -25.93 -6.29 -14.88
N ALA A 20 -26.26 -5.00 -15.04
CA ALA A 20 -27.64 -4.51 -14.91
C ALA A 20 -28.59 -5.11 -15.96
N SER A 21 -28.07 -5.46 -17.15
CA SER A 21 -28.87 -6.07 -18.23
C SER A 21 -29.17 -7.56 -18.01
N LEU A 22 -28.45 -8.24 -17.11
CA LEU A 22 -28.59 -9.68 -16.87
C LEU A 22 -29.82 -10.04 -16.00
N ASP A 23 -30.65 -9.07 -15.63
CA ASP A 23 -31.88 -9.23 -14.82
C ASP A 23 -31.66 -10.05 -13.51
N PHE A 24 -30.48 -9.90 -12.90
CA PHE A 24 -30.15 -10.57 -11.64
C PHE A 24 -30.51 -9.68 -10.44
N SER A 25 -31.28 -10.24 -9.51
CA SER A 25 -31.54 -9.58 -8.22
C SER A 25 -30.37 -9.74 -7.25
N LEU A 26 -30.21 -8.76 -6.36
CA LEU A 26 -29.27 -8.84 -5.25
C LEU A 26 -29.53 -10.08 -4.39
N ASP A 27 -30.79 -10.39 -4.10
CA ASP A 27 -31.19 -11.56 -3.32
C ASP A 27 -30.73 -12.87 -3.97
N SER A 28 -30.78 -12.96 -5.31
CA SER A 28 -30.26 -14.11 -6.04
C SER A 28 -28.75 -14.26 -5.84
N LEU A 29 -27.99 -13.18 -5.91
CA LEU A 29 -26.54 -13.19 -5.68
C LEU A 29 -26.17 -13.62 -4.25
N ILE A 30 -26.97 -13.23 -3.25
CA ILE A 30 -26.70 -13.53 -1.83
C ILE A 30 -27.14 -14.94 -1.44
N SER A 31 -28.30 -15.39 -1.89
CA SER A 31 -28.95 -16.59 -1.33
C SER A 31 -29.03 -17.77 -2.30
N SER A 32 -28.93 -17.56 -3.62
CA SER A 32 -29.06 -18.66 -4.59
C SER A 32 -27.86 -19.58 -4.57
N ARG A 33 -28.09 -20.90 -4.59
CA ARG A 33 -27.03 -21.92 -4.74
C ARG A 33 -26.29 -21.82 -6.07
N ALA A 34 -26.96 -21.34 -7.13
CA ALA A 34 -26.32 -21.14 -8.43
C ALA A 34 -25.17 -20.12 -8.34
N MET A 35 -25.20 -19.24 -7.34
CA MET A 35 -24.22 -18.17 -7.13
C MET A 35 -23.16 -18.52 -6.09
N ASP A 36 -23.14 -19.73 -5.54
CA ASP A 36 -22.13 -20.17 -4.56
C ASP A 36 -20.70 -19.97 -5.07
N SER A 37 -20.45 -20.32 -6.35
CA SER A 37 -19.12 -20.14 -6.95
C SER A 37 -18.72 -18.67 -7.10
N ALA A 38 -19.67 -17.79 -7.44
CA ALA A 38 -19.43 -16.35 -7.52
C ALA A 38 -19.15 -15.75 -6.13
N ARG A 39 -19.90 -16.17 -5.11
CA ARG A 39 -19.68 -15.76 -3.72
C ARG A 39 -18.33 -16.23 -3.18
N ALA A 40 -18.00 -17.50 -3.39
CA ALA A 40 -16.71 -18.08 -3.01
C ALA A 40 -15.55 -17.32 -3.65
N ARG A 41 -15.64 -17.06 -4.97
CA ARG A 41 -14.66 -16.25 -5.69
C ARG A 41 -14.60 -14.81 -5.17
N GLY A 42 -15.74 -14.21 -4.84
CA GLY A 42 -15.80 -12.85 -4.30
C GLY A 42 -15.12 -12.72 -2.94
N LYS A 43 -15.33 -13.69 -2.04
CA LYS A 43 -14.58 -13.79 -0.77
C LYS A 43 -13.09 -13.99 -1.02
N GLU A 44 -12.73 -14.90 -1.92
CA GLU A 44 -11.33 -15.18 -2.27
C GLU A 44 -10.62 -13.90 -2.75
N ARG A 45 -11.25 -13.10 -3.61
CA ARG A 45 -10.70 -11.80 -4.06
C ARG A 45 -10.38 -10.87 -2.90
N VAL A 46 -11.25 -10.79 -1.88
CA VAL A 46 -11.01 -9.96 -0.70
C VAL A 46 -9.85 -10.50 0.13
N LEU A 47 -9.79 -11.80 0.39
CA LEU A 47 -8.68 -12.44 1.11
C LEU A 47 -7.34 -12.27 0.37
N GLN A 48 -7.34 -12.48 -0.94
CA GLN A 48 -6.20 -12.23 -1.83
C GLN A 48 -5.70 -10.78 -1.74
N SER A 49 -6.61 -9.81 -1.64
CA SER A 49 -6.24 -8.40 -1.47
C SER A 49 -5.52 -8.11 -0.13
N ILE A 50 -5.88 -8.82 0.94
CA ILE A 50 -5.22 -8.73 2.25
C ILE A 50 -3.81 -9.33 2.18
N ALA A 51 -3.69 -10.48 1.53
CA ALA A 51 -2.41 -11.15 1.28
C ALA A 51 -1.47 -10.27 0.42
N GLY A 52 -2.03 -9.49 -0.50
CA GLY A 52 -1.35 -8.42 -1.25
C GLY A 52 -1.44 -8.54 -2.76
N GLU A 53 -2.10 -9.58 -3.28
CA GLU A 53 -2.18 -9.84 -4.71
C GLU A 53 -3.47 -10.57 -5.06
N ILE A 54 -4.23 -10.01 -6.01
CA ILE A 54 -5.38 -10.67 -6.62
C ILE A 54 -4.94 -11.35 -7.92
N LEU A 55 -5.24 -12.64 -8.03
CA LEU A 55 -5.00 -13.41 -9.23
C LEU A 55 -6.24 -13.36 -10.11
N LYS A 56 -6.08 -12.87 -11.35
CA LYS A 56 -7.13 -12.88 -12.37
C LYS A 56 -7.09 -14.23 -13.09
N PRO A 57 -8.23 -14.90 -13.28
CA PRO A 57 -8.26 -16.17 -14.00
C PRO A 57 -7.96 -15.97 -15.49
N VAL A 58 -7.49 -17.03 -16.14
CA VAL A 58 -7.44 -17.08 -17.61
C VAL A 58 -8.84 -17.35 -18.13
N LEU A 59 -9.39 -16.41 -18.90
CA LEU A 59 -10.76 -16.47 -19.41
C LEU A 59 -10.80 -16.60 -20.94
N SER A 60 -11.80 -17.34 -21.41
CA SER A 60 -12.19 -17.48 -22.81
C SER A 60 -13.62 -16.97 -23.00
N ASN A 61 -13.90 -16.33 -24.13
CA ASN A 61 -15.26 -15.91 -24.50
C ASN A 61 -16.24 -17.09 -24.64
N SER A 62 -15.73 -18.30 -24.83
CA SER A 62 -16.54 -19.53 -24.93
C SER A 62 -16.99 -20.10 -23.58
N ASP A 63 -16.41 -19.65 -22.46
CA ASP A 63 -16.70 -20.19 -21.13
C ASP A 63 -17.59 -19.23 -20.33
N GLU A 64 -18.85 -19.12 -20.77
CA GLU A 64 -19.85 -18.19 -20.21
C GLU A 64 -20.01 -18.35 -18.70
N ARG A 65 -19.93 -19.58 -18.18
CA ARG A 65 -20.02 -19.86 -16.75
C ARG A 65 -18.87 -19.22 -15.98
N LYS A 66 -17.62 -19.39 -16.42
CA LYS A 66 -16.47 -18.75 -15.75
C LYS A 66 -16.51 -17.23 -15.86
N LEU A 67 -16.95 -16.70 -17.01
CA LEU A 67 -17.14 -15.26 -17.19
C LEU A 67 -18.15 -14.72 -16.17
N LEU A 68 -19.29 -15.38 -16.03
CA LEU A 68 -20.33 -14.97 -15.09
C LEU A 68 -19.85 -15.05 -13.63
N ILE A 69 -19.13 -16.12 -13.26
CA ILE A 69 -18.54 -16.26 -11.93
C ILE A 69 -17.58 -15.11 -11.62
N GLU A 70 -16.64 -14.81 -12.52
CA GLU A 70 -15.65 -13.75 -12.30
C GLU A 70 -16.32 -12.37 -12.30
N LEU A 71 -17.28 -12.13 -13.20
CA LEU A 71 -18.03 -10.88 -13.28
C LEU A 71 -18.83 -10.61 -11.99
N LEU A 72 -19.62 -11.58 -11.53
CA LEU A 72 -20.47 -11.44 -10.33
C LEU A 72 -19.69 -11.54 -9.01
N SER A 73 -18.48 -12.10 -9.04
CA SER A 73 -17.62 -12.09 -7.85
C SER A 73 -17.23 -10.68 -7.41
N TYR A 74 -17.11 -9.74 -8.35
CA TYR A 74 -16.74 -8.36 -8.04
C TYR A 74 -17.79 -7.58 -7.24
N PRO A 75 -19.08 -7.50 -7.64
CA PRO A 75 -20.10 -6.86 -6.81
C PRO A 75 -20.23 -7.55 -5.45
N PHE A 76 -20.10 -8.88 -5.37
CA PHE A 76 -20.10 -9.57 -4.07
C PHE A 76 -18.89 -9.18 -3.19
N SER A 77 -17.68 -9.08 -3.74
CA SER A 77 -16.52 -8.56 -3.00
C SER A 77 -16.76 -7.15 -2.45
N ARG A 78 -17.36 -6.27 -3.26
CA ARG A 78 -17.68 -4.90 -2.83
C ARG A 78 -18.69 -4.85 -1.69
N ILE A 79 -19.69 -5.74 -1.71
CA ILE A 79 -20.65 -5.92 -0.60
C ILE A 79 -19.89 -6.30 0.67
N LEU A 80 -19.01 -7.32 0.61
CA LEU A 80 -18.24 -7.76 1.78
C LEU A 80 -17.35 -6.64 2.35
N VAL A 81 -16.61 -5.93 1.48
CA VAL A 81 -15.75 -4.82 1.89
C VAL A 81 -16.56 -3.69 2.53
N SER A 82 -17.75 -3.40 2.00
CA SER A 82 -18.62 -2.33 2.52
C SER A 82 -19.32 -2.71 3.81
N CYS A 83 -19.72 -3.97 3.99
CA CYS A 83 -20.28 -4.46 5.26
C CYS A 83 -19.25 -4.46 6.39
N ILE A 84 -17.96 -4.67 6.08
CA ILE A 84 -16.87 -4.60 7.07
C ILE A 84 -16.54 -3.15 7.43
N ASP A 85 -16.66 -2.25 6.44
CA ASP A 85 -16.39 -0.81 6.57
C ASP A 85 -15.04 -0.47 7.25
N ASP A 86 -13.98 -1.18 6.84
CA ASP A 86 -12.63 -0.92 7.33
C ASP A 86 -11.81 -0.09 6.32
N PRO A 87 -11.31 1.11 6.70
CA PRO A 87 -10.55 1.96 5.78
C PRO A 87 -9.21 1.37 5.31
N PHE A 88 -8.61 0.44 6.06
CA PHE A 88 -7.38 -0.23 5.63
C PHE A 88 -7.69 -1.33 4.61
N LEU A 89 -8.75 -2.12 4.84
CA LEU A 89 -9.25 -3.11 3.88
C LEU A 89 -9.67 -2.45 2.57
N THR A 90 -10.45 -1.36 2.62
CA THR A 90 -10.91 -0.64 1.43
C THR A 90 -9.74 -0.18 0.55
N ARG A 91 -8.70 0.40 1.18
CA ARG A 91 -7.47 0.81 0.48
C ARG A 91 -6.70 -0.37 -0.11
N ARG A 92 -6.59 -1.47 0.64
CA ARG A 92 -5.92 -2.70 0.20
C ARG A 92 -6.63 -3.35 -0.99
N TYR A 93 -7.95 -3.51 -0.88
CA TYR A 93 -8.80 -4.08 -1.92
C TYR A 93 -8.69 -3.28 -3.22
N SER A 94 -8.89 -1.97 -3.14
CA SER A 94 -8.83 -1.06 -4.30
C SER A 94 -7.46 -1.08 -4.98
N LEU A 95 -6.37 -1.09 -4.19
CA LEU A 95 -5.02 -1.20 -4.73
C LEU A 95 -4.76 -2.56 -5.39
N ALA A 96 -5.19 -3.65 -4.76
CA ALA A 96 -4.95 -5.00 -5.27
C ALA A 96 -5.68 -5.26 -6.60
N GLU A 97 -6.94 -4.81 -6.73
CA GLU A 97 -7.68 -4.87 -8.00
C GLU A 97 -7.00 -4.06 -9.10
N ALA A 98 -6.51 -2.87 -8.76
CA ALA A 98 -5.79 -2.03 -9.69
C ALA A 98 -4.46 -2.67 -10.13
N VAL A 99 -3.66 -3.22 -9.22
CA VAL A 99 -2.40 -3.92 -9.52
C VAL A 99 -2.64 -5.14 -10.40
N ALA A 100 -3.68 -5.93 -10.11
CA ALA A 100 -4.02 -7.09 -10.92
C ALA A 100 -4.34 -6.69 -12.37
N SER A 101 -5.00 -5.55 -12.54
CA SER A 101 -5.38 -5.01 -13.85
C SER A 101 -4.21 -4.37 -14.61
N TYR A 102 -3.29 -3.70 -13.89
CA TYR A 102 -2.07 -3.12 -14.47
C TYR A 102 -1.29 -4.13 -15.30
N ARG A 103 -1.18 -5.37 -14.82
CA ARG A 103 -0.40 -6.43 -15.47
C ARG A 103 -0.89 -6.76 -16.87
N SER A 104 -2.21 -6.86 -17.07
CA SER A 104 -2.81 -7.12 -18.39
C SER A 104 -2.85 -5.86 -19.25
N LEU A 105 -3.09 -4.68 -18.67
CA LEU A 105 -3.14 -3.42 -19.41
C LEU A 105 -1.84 -3.09 -20.16
N ARG A 106 -0.68 -3.50 -19.64
CA ARG A 106 0.63 -3.28 -20.30
C ARG A 106 0.74 -3.91 -21.69
N THR A 107 -0.02 -4.98 -21.93
CA THR A 107 0.01 -5.77 -23.17
C THR A 107 -1.22 -5.55 -24.05
N MET A 108 -2.18 -4.72 -23.61
CA MET A 108 -3.38 -4.43 -24.41
C MET A 108 -3.06 -3.54 -25.61
N GLY A 109 -3.82 -3.72 -26.69
CA GLY A 109 -3.68 -2.94 -27.93
C GLY A 109 -4.20 -1.51 -27.78
N ALA A 110 -3.79 -0.64 -28.71
CA ALA A 110 -4.13 0.78 -28.69
C ALA A 110 -5.64 1.06 -28.69
N ALA A 111 -6.41 0.30 -29.47
CA ALA A 111 -7.87 0.44 -29.54
C ALA A 111 -8.54 0.20 -28.18
N PHE A 112 -8.18 -0.91 -27.51
CA PHE A 112 -8.68 -1.22 -26.18
C PHE A 112 -8.29 -0.14 -25.16
N LEU A 113 -7.03 0.28 -25.14
CA LEU A 113 -6.54 1.30 -24.22
C LEU A 113 -7.21 2.66 -24.45
N GLY A 114 -7.51 3.01 -25.70
CA GLY A 114 -8.28 4.21 -26.05
C GLY A 114 -9.69 4.16 -25.47
N GLU A 115 -10.44 3.09 -25.77
CA GLU A 115 -11.80 2.88 -25.23
C GLU A 115 -11.80 2.86 -23.70
N PHE A 116 -10.88 2.12 -23.09
CA PHE A 116 -10.74 2.03 -21.65
C PHE A 116 -10.43 3.39 -21.02
N SER A 117 -9.55 4.20 -21.63
CA SER A 117 -9.23 5.54 -21.11
C SER A 117 -10.43 6.49 -21.12
N LEU A 118 -11.27 6.41 -22.15
CA LEU A 118 -12.50 7.20 -22.24
C LEU A 118 -13.51 6.82 -21.17
N ASP A 119 -13.63 5.53 -20.84
CA ASP A 119 -14.46 5.07 -19.71
C ASP A 119 -14.04 5.72 -18.39
N PHE A 120 -12.75 6.06 -18.22
CA PHE A 120 -12.19 6.79 -17.09
C PHE A 120 -12.16 8.32 -17.25
N SER A 121 -12.78 8.85 -18.31
CA SER A 121 -12.75 10.28 -18.65
C SER A 121 -11.31 10.80 -18.73
N ILE A 122 -10.43 10.02 -19.37
CA ILE A 122 -9.03 10.35 -19.61
C ILE A 122 -8.88 10.64 -21.10
N HIS A 123 -8.44 11.86 -21.43
CA HIS A 123 -8.21 12.27 -22.80
C HIS A 123 -6.78 11.87 -23.22
N ALA A 124 -6.69 10.73 -23.90
CA ALA A 124 -5.43 10.17 -24.36
C ALA A 124 -5.46 9.83 -25.86
N GLU A 125 -4.45 10.27 -26.59
CA GLU A 125 -4.15 9.80 -27.95
C GLU A 125 -3.22 8.60 -27.84
N VAL A 126 -3.76 7.39 -28.00
CA VAL A 126 -3.00 6.13 -27.88
C VAL A 126 -2.48 5.73 -29.26
N LYS A 127 -1.15 5.74 -29.44
CA LYS A 127 -0.46 5.15 -30.59
C LYS A 127 0.40 3.96 -30.14
N ASP A 128 0.86 3.12 -31.06
CA ASP A 128 1.42 1.78 -30.75
C ASP A 128 2.52 1.77 -29.68
N SER A 129 3.42 2.76 -29.68
CA SER A 129 4.54 2.86 -28.74
C SER A 129 4.45 4.05 -27.78
N VAL A 130 3.60 5.04 -28.07
CA VAL A 130 3.58 6.33 -27.39
C VAL A 130 2.14 6.78 -27.15
N VAL A 131 1.88 7.26 -25.95
CA VAL A 131 0.59 7.83 -25.56
C VAL A 131 0.75 9.31 -25.24
N ARG A 132 -0.12 10.15 -25.80
CA ARG A 132 -0.19 11.58 -25.45
C ARG A 132 -1.42 11.79 -24.57
N ILE A 133 -1.23 12.29 -23.35
CA ILE A 133 -2.30 12.48 -22.38
C ILE A 133 -2.45 13.97 -22.11
N HIS A 134 -3.68 14.49 -22.09
CA HIS A 134 -3.89 15.89 -21.72
C HIS A 134 -3.32 16.17 -20.32
N PHE A 135 -2.63 17.29 -20.15
CA PHE A 135 -1.83 17.54 -18.94
C PHE A 135 -2.66 17.54 -17.65
N THR A 136 -3.93 17.95 -17.70
CA THR A 136 -4.84 17.91 -16.53
C THR A 136 -5.10 16.49 -16.08
N ASP A 137 -5.31 15.56 -17.02
CA ASP A 137 -5.52 14.15 -16.73
C ASP A 137 -4.24 13.51 -16.20
N TYR A 138 -3.10 13.87 -16.79
CA TYR A 138 -1.80 13.45 -16.30
C TYR A 138 -1.58 13.87 -14.84
N ILE A 139 -1.77 15.15 -14.49
CA ILE A 139 -1.59 15.64 -13.11
C ILE A 139 -2.51 14.91 -12.15
N ARG A 140 -3.80 14.77 -12.51
CA ARG A 140 -4.81 14.09 -11.70
C ARG A 140 -4.37 12.66 -11.34
N LEU A 141 -3.98 11.88 -12.35
CA LEU A 141 -3.57 10.48 -12.18
C LEU A 141 -2.19 10.33 -11.51
N ALA A 142 -1.25 11.23 -11.80
CA ALA A 142 0.11 11.19 -11.26
C ALA A 142 0.21 11.75 -9.82
N SER A 143 -0.83 12.39 -9.29
CA SER A 143 -0.82 13.07 -7.98
C SER A 143 -0.43 12.16 -6.79
N SER A 144 -0.82 10.89 -6.85
CA SER A 144 -0.47 9.85 -5.86
C SER A 144 0.95 9.29 -6.07
N LEU A 145 1.51 9.41 -7.28
CA LEU A 145 2.82 8.90 -7.65
C LEU A 145 3.90 9.88 -7.20
N LYS A 146 4.59 9.51 -6.12
CA LYS A 146 5.52 10.43 -5.44
C LYS A 146 6.90 10.51 -6.06
N ALA A 147 7.30 9.51 -6.85
CA ALA A 147 8.61 9.46 -7.46
C ALA A 147 8.80 10.62 -8.48
N MET A 148 10.04 11.07 -8.62
CA MET A 148 10.36 12.34 -9.31
C MET A 148 10.01 12.30 -10.79
N GLU A 149 10.12 11.14 -11.43
CA GLU A 149 9.78 10.93 -12.84
C GLU A 149 8.31 11.20 -13.15
N TRP A 150 7.42 11.18 -12.14
CA TRP A 150 6.00 11.47 -12.31
C TRP A 150 5.66 12.95 -12.19
N LYS A 151 6.58 13.78 -11.68
CA LYS A 151 6.34 15.22 -11.53
C LYS A 151 6.28 15.87 -12.90
N LEU A 152 5.23 16.67 -13.14
CA LEU A 152 5.01 17.33 -14.43
C LEU A 152 6.23 18.17 -14.88
N VAL A 153 6.92 18.81 -13.94
CA VAL A 153 8.15 19.59 -14.22
C VAL A 153 9.28 18.77 -14.87
N ASN A 154 9.24 17.45 -14.72
CA ASN A 154 10.20 16.50 -15.30
C ASN A 154 9.66 15.79 -16.54
N ARG A 155 8.58 16.29 -17.16
CA ARG A 155 7.93 15.67 -18.32
C ARG A 155 7.98 16.56 -19.55
N LYS A 156 7.98 15.91 -20.72
CA LYS A 156 7.83 16.60 -22.01
C LYS A 156 6.36 16.96 -22.24
N LEU A 157 6.07 18.25 -22.15
CA LEU A 157 4.76 18.84 -22.45
C LEU A 157 4.83 19.50 -23.83
N ASP A 158 3.90 19.15 -24.72
CA ASP A 158 3.79 19.71 -26.07
C ASP A 158 2.32 19.95 -26.42
N HIS A 159 1.97 21.20 -26.75
CA HIS A 159 0.61 21.62 -27.12
C HIS A 159 -0.49 21.16 -26.13
N GLY A 160 -0.21 21.16 -24.82
CA GLY A 160 -1.15 20.72 -23.78
C GLY A 160 -1.13 19.21 -23.47
N TYR A 161 -0.27 18.43 -24.13
CA TYR A 161 -0.18 16.99 -23.93
C TYR A 161 1.17 16.55 -23.36
N VAL A 162 1.11 15.67 -22.37
CA VAL A 162 2.27 14.97 -21.82
C VAL A 162 2.47 13.68 -22.58
N THR A 163 3.69 13.46 -23.08
CA THR A 163 4.05 12.23 -23.78
C THR A 163 4.53 11.19 -22.78
N VAL A 164 3.94 10.00 -22.79
CA VAL A 164 4.31 8.88 -21.93
C VAL A 164 4.40 7.58 -22.75
N SER A 165 5.18 6.62 -22.26
CA SER A 165 5.21 5.26 -22.80
C SER A 165 3.92 4.49 -22.46
N ARG A 166 3.68 3.38 -23.16
CA ARG A 166 2.53 2.49 -22.87
C ARG A 166 2.56 1.93 -21.44
N GLU A 167 3.75 1.62 -20.93
CA GLU A 167 3.91 1.12 -19.56
C GLU A 167 3.55 2.19 -18.53
N GLU A 168 4.01 3.42 -18.74
CA GLU A 168 3.65 4.54 -17.89
C GLU A 168 2.16 4.85 -17.96
N PHE A 169 1.55 4.73 -19.14
CA PHE A 169 0.11 4.90 -19.30
C PHE A 169 -0.68 3.83 -18.53
N ALA A 170 -0.27 2.56 -18.62
CA ALA A 170 -0.87 1.49 -17.81
C ALA A 170 -0.74 1.78 -16.30
N ARG A 171 0.40 2.35 -15.86
CA ARG A 171 0.59 2.75 -14.45
C ARG A 171 -0.32 3.91 -14.04
N LEU A 172 -0.59 4.88 -14.93
CA LEU A 172 -1.56 5.95 -14.69
C LEU A 172 -2.99 5.41 -14.65
N LEU A 173 -3.37 4.50 -15.57
CA LEU A 173 -4.66 3.83 -15.55
C LEU A 173 -4.85 3.03 -14.25
N GLN A 174 -3.80 2.39 -13.72
CA GLN A 174 -3.83 1.74 -12.41
C GLN A 174 -4.27 2.70 -11.30
N GLU A 175 -3.75 3.94 -11.28
CA GLU A 175 -4.19 4.93 -10.29
C GLU A 175 -5.63 5.38 -10.51
N GLY A 176 -6.06 5.50 -11.76
CA GLY A 176 -7.46 5.77 -12.12
C GLY A 176 -8.41 4.67 -11.62
N ILE A 177 -8.06 3.40 -11.82
CA ILE A 177 -8.80 2.24 -11.34
C ILE A 177 -8.87 2.24 -9.82
N ARG A 178 -7.72 2.37 -9.14
CA ARG A 178 -7.65 2.42 -7.68
C ARG A 178 -8.58 3.51 -7.13
N HIS A 179 -8.48 4.72 -7.68
CA HIS A 179 -9.28 5.85 -7.22
C HIS A 179 -10.77 5.62 -7.44
N ARG A 180 -11.18 5.10 -8.61
CA ARG A 180 -12.58 4.77 -8.89
C ARG A 180 -13.14 3.77 -7.87
N ILE A 181 -12.43 2.65 -7.66
CA ILE A 181 -12.89 1.61 -6.71
C ILE A 181 -12.97 2.20 -5.30
N GLU A 182 -11.92 2.89 -4.86
CA GLU A 182 -11.82 3.47 -3.52
C GLU A 182 -12.90 4.55 -3.27
N SER A 183 -13.18 5.41 -4.27
CA SER A 183 -14.19 6.48 -4.15
C SER A 183 -15.64 5.98 -4.11
N THR A 184 -15.87 4.72 -4.45
CA THR A 184 -17.20 4.10 -4.49
C THR A 184 -17.39 3.08 -3.36
N LEU A 185 -16.50 3.10 -2.35
CA LEU A 185 -16.51 2.26 -1.17
C LEU A 185 -16.31 3.13 0.10
N PRO A 186 -16.99 2.83 1.21
CA PRO A 186 -18.05 1.82 1.34
C PRO A 186 -19.31 2.23 0.56
N MET A 187 -20.01 1.26 -0.01
CA MET A 187 -21.35 1.49 -0.57
C MET A 187 -22.41 1.25 0.51
N GLN A 188 -23.58 1.86 0.35
CA GLN A 188 -24.73 1.57 1.20
C GLN A 188 -25.23 0.15 0.92
N VAL A 189 -25.15 -0.72 1.92
CA VAL A 189 -25.62 -2.11 1.86
C VAL A 189 -26.71 -2.31 2.90
N PRO A 190 -27.87 -2.90 2.54
CA PRO A 190 -28.92 -3.20 3.51
C PRO A 190 -28.42 -4.12 4.63
N GLU A 191 -28.87 -3.88 5.86
CA GLU A 191 -28.42 -4.63 7.05
C GLU A 191 -28.63 -6.15 6.90
N GLY A 192 -29.80 -6.59 6.40
CA GLY A 192 -30.09 -8.01 6.17
C GLY A 192 -29.16 -8.70 5.16
N VAL A 193 -28.55 -7.93 4.23
CA VAL A 193 -27.53 -8.45 3.32
C VAL A 193 -26.21 -8.65 4.06
N CYS A 194 -25.81 -7.71 4.92
CA CYS A 194 -24.62 -7.86 5.75
C CYS A 194 -24.75 -9.02 6.76
N GLU A 195 -25.93 -9.21 7.35
CA GLU A 195 -26.22 -10.38 8.20
C GLU A 195 -26.07 -11.69 7.44
N SER A 196 -26.61 -11.78 6.22
CA SER A 196 -26.48 -12.96 5.35
C SER A 196 -25.03 -13.24 4.96
N CYS A 197 -24.19 -12.20 4.90
CA CYS A 197 -22.78 -12.31 4.57
C CYS A 197 -21.87 -12.61 5.77
N ARG A 198 -22.41 -12.66 7.00
CA ARG A 198 -21.64 -12.83 8.25
C ARG A 198 -20.63 -13.99 8.24
N PRO A 199 -20.94 -15.18 7.67
CA PRO A 199 -19.97 -16.27 7.60
C PRO A 199 -18.74 -15.93 6.74
N TYR A 200 -18.92 -15.18 5.65
CA TYR A 200 -17.80 -14.74 4.81
C TYR A 200 -17.01 -13.61 5.47
N ILE A 201 -17.70 -12.72 6.18
CA ILE A 201 -17.11 -11.57 6.88
C ILE A 201 -16.20 -12.02 8.01
N ALA A 202 -16.60 -13.01 8.82
CA ALA A 202 -15.79 -13.51 9.94
C ALA A 202 -14.39 -13.92 9.49
N ASP A 203 -14.29 -14.78 8.47
CA ASP A 203 -13.00 -15.24 7.95
C ASP A 203 -12.13 -14.09 7.39
N ILE A 204 -12.77 -13.06 6.81
CA ILE A 204 -12.06 -11.88 6.29
C ILE A 204 -11.54 -11.03 7.46
N MET A 205 -12.35 -10.85 8.51
CA MET A 205 -11.95 -10.10 9.71
C MET A 205 -10.77 -10.78 10.41
N ASP A 206 -10.76 -12.11 10.52
CA ASP A 206 -9.65 -12.85 11.09
C ASP A 206 -8.35 -12.61 10.31
N ALA A 207 -8.39 -12.78 8.98
CA ALA A 207 -7.25 -12.51 8.11
C ALA A 207 -6.79 -11.03 8.17
N LEU A 208 -7.75 -10.10 8.27
CA LEU A 208 -7.48 -8.67 8.38
C LEU A 208 -6.78 -8.32 9.70
N ASN A 209 -7.28 -8.87 10.81
CA ASN A 209 -6.72 -8.64 12.14
C ASN A 209 -5.33 -9.27 12.27
N GLU A 210 -5.13 -10.48 11.76
CA GLU A 210 -3.81 -11.11 11.69
C GLU A 210 -2.84 -10.26 10.85
N ARG A 211 -3.31 -9.70 9.74
CA ARG A 211 -2.48 -8.82 8.91
C ARG A 211 -2.14 -7.53 9.64
N LYS A 212 -3.12 -6.90 10.31
CA LYS A 212 -2.91 -5.65 11.06
C LYS A 212 -2.01 -5.84 12.27
N SER A 213 -2.10 -6.95 13.00
CA SER A 213 -1.22 -7.21 14.14
C SER A 213 0.26 -7.30 13.74
N ARG A 214 0.56 -7.84 12.55
CA ARG A 214 1.91 -7.79 11.94
C ARG A 214 2.39 -6.37 11.61
N PHE A 215 1.51 -5.36 11.60
CA PHE A 215 1.84 -3.96 11.33
C PHE A 215 1.71 -3.03 12.56
N GLU A 216 0.88 -3.40 13.54
CA GLU A 216 0.52 -2.60 14.72
C GLU A 216 1.23 -3.04 16.01
N GLY A 217 1.91 -4.19 16.01
CA GLY A 217 2.76 -4.55 17.13
C GLY A 217 3.76 -3.43 17.39
N SER A 218 3.84 -2.97 18.65
CA SER A 218 5.01 -2.27 19.20
C SER A 218 6.20 -3.23 19.15
N GLU A 219 6.67 -3.55 17.94
CA GLU A 219 7.68 -4.56 17.62
C GLU A 219 9.08 -4.19 18.14
N PHE A 220 9.23 -2.99 18.70
CA PHE A 220 10.49 -2.45 19.17
C PHE A 220 10.44 -2.34 20.68
N GLN A 221 10.51 -3.48 21.38
CA GLN A 221 10.70 -3.50 22.84
C GLN A 221 12.01 -2.81 23.27
N THR A 222 12.95 -2.64 22.33
CA THR A 222 14.21 -1.93 22.55
C THR A 222 14.57 -1.17 21.28
N VAL A 223 14.68 0.16 21.38
CA VAL A 223 15.07 1.02 20.25
C VAL A 223 16.60 1.03 20.14
N GLU A 224 17.13 0.62 18.98
CA GLU A 224 18.56 0.60 18.70
C GLU A 224 18.94 1.65 17.67
N ALA A 225 19.62 2.70 18.13
CA ALA A 225 20.03 3.83 17.30
C ALA A 225 20.91 3.43 16.10
N GLY A 226 21.67 2.34 16.21
CA GLY A 226 22.50 1.80 15.12
C GLY A 226 21.73 1.32 13.90
N LEU A 227 20.40 1.14 14.00
CA LEU A 227 19.55 0.68 12.90
C LEU A 227 18.77 1.81 12.23
N PHE A 228 19.00 3.06 12.63
CA PHE A 228 18.29 4.21 12.06
C PHE A 228 18.63 4.42 10.57
N PRO A 229 17.68 4.93 9.77
CA PRO A 229 17.96 5.36 8.40
C PRO A 229 19.01 6.49 8.39
N PRO A 230 19.89 6.56 7.38
CA PRO A 230 20.95 7.58 7.32
C PRO A 230 20.45 9.02 7.44
N CYS A 231 19.27 9.31 6.90
CA CYS A 231 18.63 10.63 7.03
C CYS A 231 18.25 10.97 8.48
N ILE A 232 17.74 10.00 9.25
CA ILE A 232 17.38 10.20 10.66
C ILE A 232 18.64 10.33 11.51
N THR A 233 19.64 9.47 11.29
CA THR A 233 20.93 9.55 11.98
C THR A 233 21.59 10.92 11.79
N ARG A 234 21.55 11.47 10.58
CA ARG A 234 22.05 12.82 10.30
C ARG A 234 21.24 13.90 11.01
N ALA A 235 19.91 13.80 11.03
CA ALA A 235 19.09 14.80 11.73
C ALA A 235 19.37 14.80 13.23
N ILE A 236 19.56 13.63 13.85
CA ILE A 236 19.94 13.54 15.27
C ILE A 236 21.29 14.20 15.48
N SER A 237 22.31 13.88 14.68
CA SER A 237 23.65 14.44 14.86
C SER A 237 23.68 15.95 14.63
N GLN A 238 22.93 16.47 13.65
CA GLN A 238 22.76 17.90 13.44
C GLN A 238 22.05 18.58 14.62
N SER A 239 20.99 17.96 15.14
CA SER A 239 20.27 18.50 16.30
C SER A 239 21.14 18.53 17.55
N GLN A 240 21.94 17.49 17.81
CA GLN A 240 22.88 17.42 18.93
C GLN A 240 24.02 18.44 18.79
N ALA A 241 24.42 18.76 17.56
CA ALA A 241 25.39 19.81 17.27
C ALA A 241 24.80 21.23 17.33
N GLY A 242 23.54 21.39 17.75
CA GLY A 242 22.87 22.70 17.83
C GLY A 242 22.47 23.29 16.47
N VAL A 243 22.48 22.49 15.39
CA VAL A 243 22.04 22.95 14.06
C VAL A 243 20.52 22.96 14.01
N ASN A 244 19.94 24.12 13.70
CA ASN A 244 18.50 24.25 13.55
C ASN A 244 17.99 23.52 12.30
N LEU A 245 17.26 22.42 12.49
CA LEU A 245 16.68 21.63 11.42
C LEU A 245 15.48 22.33 10.78
N ALA A 246 15.32 22.12 9.47
CA ALA A 246 14.09 22.49 8.75
C ALA A 246 12.85 21.88 9.44
N HIS A 247 11.73 22.60 9.42
CA HIS A 247 10.50 22.15 10.09
C HIS A 247 10.04 20.77 9.61
N SER A 248 10.11 20.54 8.29
CA SER A 248 9.82 19.24 7.67
C SER A 248 10.70 18.11 8.20
N MET A 249 11.97 18.37 8.50
CA MET A 249 12.91 17.37 9.01
C MET A 249 12.68 17.10 10.50
N ARG A 250 12.38 18.13 11.30
CA ARG A 250 11.99 17.97 12.71
C ARG A 250 10.78 17.07 12.85
N PHE A 251 9.72 17.39 12.09
CA PHE A 251 8.52 16.56 12.05
C PHE A 251 8.84 15.11 11.66
N ALA A 252 9.62 14.92 10.59
CA ALA A 252 9.96 13.59 10.09
C ALA A 252 10.75 12.75 11.11
N MET A 253 11.69 13.38 11.82
CA MET A 253 12.49 12.74 12.85
C MET A 253 11.65 12.35 14.06
N THR A 254 10.88 13.28 14.60
CA THR A 254 10.03 13.06 15.79
C THR A 254 8.96 12.01 15.54
N SER A 255 8.23 12.10 14.42
CA SER A 255 7.21 11.11 14.05
C SER A 255 7.80 9.72 13.77
N PHE A 256 9.05 9.64 13.28
CA PHE A 256 9.75 8.36 13.13
C PHE A 256 10.10 7.74 14.47
N MET A 257 10.67 8.51 15.41
CA MET A 257 11.03 8.06 16.75
C MET A 257 9.81 7.54 17.52
N LEU A 258 8.71 8.29 17.48
CA LEU A 258 7.42 7.85 18.04
C LEU A 258 6.93 6.57 17.35
N GLY A 259 7.04 6.52 16.02
CA GLY A 259 6.63 5.37 15.22
C GLY A 259 7.45 4.10 15.44
N ILE A 260 8.66 4.20 16.02
CA ILE A 260 9.47 3.06 16.47
C ILE A 260 9.35 2.80 17.98
N GLY A 261 8.41 3.43 18.67
CA GLY A 261 8.13 3.16 20.08
C GLY A 261 8.98 3.91 21.09
N MET A 262 9.71 4.97 20.70
CA MET A 262 10.38 5.84 21.68
C MET A 262 9.33 6.64 22.45
N SER A 263 9.54 6.80 23.76
CA SER A 263 8.69 7.65 24.60
C SER A 263 8.95 9.13 24.31
N VAL A 264 7.99 9.99 24.66
CA VAL A 264 8.16 11.45 24.58
C VAL A 264 9.39 11.88 25.37
N ASP A 265 9.62 11.30 26.56
CA ASP A 265 10.75 11.64 27.42
C ASP A 265 12.11 11.23 26.80
N ASP A 266 12.19 10.05 26.17
CA ASP A 266 13.41 9.61 25.47
C ASP A 266 13.72 10.53 24.28
N ILE A 267 12.69 10.97 23.56
CA ILE A 267 12.84 11.91 22.46
C ILE A 267 13.32 13.26 22.98
N MET A 268 12.73 13.76 24.06
CA MET A 268 13.13 15.03 24.69
C MET A 268 14.59 15.00 25.16
N ASN A 269 15.04 13.88 25.71
CA ASN A 269 16.44 13.70 26.15
C ASN A 269 17.46 13.78 25.01
N LEU A 270 17.06 13.49 23.77
CA LEU A 270 17.94 13.65 22.60
C LEU A 270 18.15 15.13 22.20
N PHE A 271 17.26 16.03 22.61
CA PHE A 271 17.29 17.44 22.24
C PHE A 271 17.93 18.37 23.28
N THR A 272 18.12 17.90 24.52
CA THR A 272 18.63 18.69 25.65
C THR A 272 20.05 19.21 25.47
N SER A 273 20.80 18.69 24.48
CA SER A 273 22.18 19.11 24.18
C SER A 273 22.30 20.40 23.36
N SER A 274 21.18 20.96 22.88
CA SER A 274 21.20 22.20 22.08
C SER A 274 21.17 23.46 22.97
N PRO A 275 22.09 24.42 22.80
CA PRO A 275 22.19 25.62 23.66
C PRO A 275 20.94 26.52 23.66
N ASP A 276 20.19 26.57 22.56
CA ASP A 276 18.98 27.40 22.38
C ASP A 276 17.67 26.61 22.59
N PHE A 277 17.70 25.51 23.34
CA PHE A 277 16.57 24.59 23.47
C PHE A 277 15.48 25.11 24.43
N ASP A 278 14.32 25.48 23.86
CA ASP A 278 13.08 25.71 24.62
C ASP A 278 12.37 24.37 24.86
N ALA A 279 12.61 23.79 26.04
CA ALA A 279 12.11 22.47 26.42
C ALA A 279 10.58 22.39 26.45
N GLU A 280 9.89 23.48 26.79
CA GLU A 280 8.43 23.51 26.90
C GLU A 280 7.78 23.46 25.52
N LYS A 281 8.27 24.27 24.57
CA LYS A 281 7.79 24.25 23.18
C LYS A 281 8.12 22.94 22.47
N ALA A 282 9.31 22.40 22.70
CA ALA A 282 9.72 21.13 22.11
C ALA A 282 8.84 19.96 22.60
N ARG A 283 8.56 19.89 23.91
CA ARG A 283 7.67 18.87 24.48
C ARG A 283 6.27 18.97 23.88
N TYR A 284 5.71 20.18 23.80
CA TYR A 284 4.40 20.39 23.16
C TYR A 284 4.36 19.87 21.72
N GLN A 285 5.40 20.14 20.92
CA GLN A 285 5.48 19.65 19.54
C GLN A 285 5.55 18.11 19.48
N VAL A 286 6.34 17.48 20.35
CA VAL A 286 6.47 16.01 20.39
C VAL A 286 5.16 15.37 20.84
N GLU A 287 4.52 15.89 21.88
CA GLU A 287 3.22 15.40 22.38
C GLU A 287 2.12 15.57 21.33
N HIS A 288 2.08 16.71 20.65
CA HIS A 288 1.13 16.95 19.57
C HIS A 288 1.29 15.94 18.43
N ILE A 289 2.53 15.60 18.06
CA ILE A 289 2.83 14.58 17.05
C ILE A 289 2.48 13.17 17.57
N ALA A 290 2.69 12.90 18.85
CA ALA A 290 2.35 11.64 19.51
C ALA A 290 0.83 11.39 19.59
N GLY A 291 0.01 12.43 19.40
CA GLY A 291 -1.43 12.31 19.30
C GLY A 291 -2.19 12.60 20.60
N SER A 292 -1.61 13.38 21.51
CA SER A 292 -2.33 13.90 22.69
C SER A 292 -3.56 14.78 22.34
N SER A 293 -3.69 15.16 21.07
CA SER A 293 -4.84 15.86 20.48
C SER A 293 -5.80 14.98 19.67
N GLY A 294 -5.65 13.65 19.70
CA GLY A 294 -6.55 12.68 19.06
C GLY A 294 -6.11 12.11 17.70
N THR A 295 -5.00 12.59 17.12
CA THR A 295 -4.42 12.03 15.87
C THR A 295 -2.94 11.71 16.06
N SER A 296 -2.56 10.43 16.01
CA SER A 296 -1.15 10.02 15.98
C SER A 296 -0.58 10.17 14.57
N TYR A 297 0.46 10.98 14.41
CA TYR A 297 1.04 11.28 13.09
C TYR A 297 2.11 10.26 12.70
N LYS A 298 1.96 9.68 11.50
CA LYS A 298 2.98 8.79 10.91
C LYS A 298 4.09 9.60 10.23
N PRO A 299 5.34 9.10 10.23
CA PRO A 299 6.43 9.78 9.54
C PRO A 299 6.22 9.80 8.03
N PRO A 300 6.78 10.81 7.34
CA PRO A 300 6.67 10.92 5.88
C PRO A 300 7.37 9.76 5.15
N SER A 301 6.83 9.39 3.99
CA SER A 301 7.42 8.38 3.10
C SER A 301 8.81 8.79 2.58
N CYS A 302 9.62 7.83 2.11
CA CYS A 302 10.93 8.14 1.55
C CYS A 302 10.86 9.09 0.34
N ALA A 303 9.83 8.96 -0.51
CA ALA A 303 9.63 9.86 -1.64
C ALA A 303 9.26 11.29 -1.19
N THR A 304 8.45 11.41 -0.12
CA THR A 304 8.17 12.72 0.52
C THR A 304 9.44 13.32 1.11
N MET A 305 10.26 12.51 1.79
CA MET A 305 11.54 12.93 2.34
C MET A 305 12.50 13.44 1.26
N GLN A 306 12.57 12.76 0.11
CA GLN A 306 13.34 13.21 -1.04
C GLN A 306 12.81 14.56 -1.57
N THR A 307 11.50 14.70 -1.70
CA THR A 307 10.86 15.94 -2.19
C THR A 307 11.19 17.13 -1.28
N TYR A 308 11.23 16.94 0.03
CA TYR A 308 11.56 17.98 1.00
C TYR A 308 13.06 18.20 1.22
N GLY A 309 13.93 17.46 0.50
CA GLY A 309 15.38 17.54 0.70
C GLY A 309 15.88 16.93 2.01
N ASN A 310 15.04 16.13 2.67
CA ASN A 310 15.32 15.50 3.96
C ASN A 310 16.13 14.19 3.83
N CYS A 311 16.21 13.61 2.63
CA CYS A 311 17.02 12.40 2.41
C CYS A 311 18.51 12.75 2.33
N TYR A 312 19.35 11.95 2.99
CA TYR A 312 20.80 12.07 2.97
C TYR A 312 21.46 10.71 2.82
N ALA A 313 22.52 10.64 2.01
CA ALA A 313 23.38 9.47 1.80
C ALA A 313 22.62 8.12 1.80
N PRO A 314 21.67 7.90 0.86
CA PRO A 314 20.87 6.68 0.83
C PRO A 314 21.74 5.45 0.59
N ASP A 315 21.62 4.44 1.46
CA ASP A 315 22.32 3.16 1.34
C ASP A 315 21.55 2.15 0.45
N GLU A 316 22.06 0.93 0.33
CA GLU A 316 21.38 -0.15 -0.41
C GLU A 316 20.00 -0.52 0.15
N THR A 317 19.80 -0.36 1.45
CA THR A 317 18.51 -0.60 2.09
C THR A 317 17.49 0.46 1.66
N CYS A 318 17.90 1.73 1.63
CA CYS A 318 17.09 2.86 1.19
C CYS A 318 16.56 2.69 -0.24
N LYS A 319 17.34 2.07 -1.14
CA LYS A 319 16.93 1.80 -2.53
C LYS A 319 15.79 0.78 -2.66
N ARG A 320 15.58 -0.05 -1.63
CA ARG A 320 14.64 -1.19 -1.65
C ARG A 320 13.43 -1.01 -0.74
N ILE A 321 13.27 0.18 -0.15
CA ILE A 321 12.20 0.50 0.80
C ILE A 321 11.51 1.80 0.41
N SER A 322 10.23 1.92 0.74
CA SER A 322 9.40 3.09 0.44
C SER A 322 9.16 4.01 1.64
N HIS A 323 9.56 3.58 2.85
CA HIS A 323 9.21 4.26 4.09
C HIS A 323 10.28 4.07 5.19
N PRO A 324 10.63 5.11 5.98
CA PRO A 324 11.64 5.03 7.04
C PRO A 324 11.40 3.92 8.07
N LEU A 325 10.14 3.71 8.50
CA LEU A 325 9.80 2.59 9.40
C LEU A 325 10.11 1.20 8.79
N ASN A 326 9.97 1.05 7.47
CA ASN A 326 10.31 -0.22 6.81
C ASN A 326 11.82 -0.46 6.77
N TYR A 327 12.62 0.61 6.67
CA TYR A 327 14.08 0.51 6.79
C TYR A 327 14.44 -0.05 8.17
N TYR A 328 13.90 0.54 9.23
CA TYR A 328 14.20 0.15 10.61
C TYR A 328 13.77 -1.30 10.89
N ARG A 329 12.55 -1.69 10.49
CA ARG A 329 12.10 -3.10 10.60
C ARG A 329 13.00 -4.06 9.85
N ARG A 330 13.44 -3.71 8.64
CA ARG A 330 14.30 -4.58 7.83
C ARG A 330 15.67 -4.77 8.48
N LYS A 331 16.26 -3.70 9.03
CA LYS A 331 17.53 -3.78 9.78
C LYS A 331 17.36 -4.60 11.07
N MET A 332 16.27 -4.42 11.81
CA MET A 332 15.93 -5.23 13.00
C MET A 332 15.81 -6.72 12.64
N TRP A 333 15.15 -7.05 11.54
CA TRP A 333 15.02 -8.43 11.07
C TRP A 333 16.37 -9.08 10.78
N PHE A 334 17.26 -8.38 10.06
CA PHE A 334 18.62 -8.88 9.82
C PHE A 334 19.38 -9.07 11.13
N ARG A 335 19.37 -8.08 12.02
CA ARG A 335 20.03 -8.17 13.34
C ARG A 335 19.53 -9.37 14.16
N ASN A 336 18.21 -9.55 14.25
CA ASN A 336 17.63 -10.66 15.00
C ASN A 336 17.99 -12.01 14.38
N ARG A 337 18.02 -12.11 13.04
CA ARG A 337 18.43 -13.32 12.33
C ARG A 337 19.91 -13.65 12.56
N ASP A 338 20.78 -12.64 12.51
CA ASP A 338 22.21 -12.81 12.69
C ASP A 338 22.51 -13.17 14.17
N ALA A 339 21.80 -12.58 15.13
CA ALA A 339 21.89 -12.95 16.55
C ALA A 339 21.42 -14.40 16.85
N VAL A 340 20.49 -14.95 16.07
CA VAL A 340 20.09 -16.37 16.18
C VAL A 340 21.21 -17.28 15.66
N LYS A 341 21.83 -16.92 14.52
CA LYS A 341 22.95 -17.68 13.96
C LYS A 341 24.17 -17.69 14.88
N GLU A 342 24.53 -16.55 15.46
CA GLU A 342 25.65 -16.45 16.41
C GLU A 342 25.43 -17.33 17.65
N LYS A 343 24.18 -17.45 18.13
CA LYS A 343 23.82 -18.34 19.24
C LYS A 343 23.91 -19.82 18.85
N GLU A 344 23.53 -20.16 17.63
CA GLU A 344 23.66 -21.52 17.09
C GLU A 344 25.14 -21.91 16.92
N GLU A 345 25.97 -21.01 16.39
CA GLU A 345 27.42 -21.22 16.23
C GLU A 345 28.14 -21.37 17.58
N GLN A 346 27.84 -20.51 18.57
CA GLN A 346 28.40 -20.62 19.92
C GLN A 346 27.95 -21.89 20.68
N SER A 347 26.75 -22.41 20.39
CA SER A 347 26.29 -23.69 20.95
C SER A 347 27.01 -24.90 20.34
N SER A 348 27.54 -24.77 19.12
CA SER A 348 28.28 -25.83 18.44
C SER A 348 29.75 -25.91 18.85
N GLU A 349 30.40 -24.77 19.18
CA GLU A 349 31.80 -24.75 19.64
C GLU A 349 31.97 -25.17 21.12
N GLY A 350 30.90 -25.17 21.92
CA GLY A 350 30.92 -25.58 23.33
C GLY A 350 30.96 -27.09 23.61
N THR A 351 31.00 -27.95 22.58
CA THR A 351 30.91 -29.43 22.74
C THR A 351 32.25 -30.16 22.51
N GLU A 352 33.32 -29.47 22.10
CA GLU A 352 34.66 -30.07 21.92
C GLU A 352 35.69 -29.54 22.93
N ALA A 353 35.50 -29.81 24.23
CA ALA A 353 36.59 -29.75 25.21
C ALA A 353 36.28 -30.54 26.49
N LEU A 354 36.51 -31.86 26.46
CA LEU A 354 36.74 -32.66 27.67
C LEU A 354 38.09 -33.39 27.48
N PRO A 355 39.11 -33.11 28.32
CA PRO A 355 40.42 -33.71 28.17
C PRO A 355 40.43 -35.16 28.67
N ASP A 356 40.97 -36.03 27.83
CA ASP A 356 41.20 -37.45 28.09
C ASP A 356 42.31 -37.62 29.15
N ALA A 357 41.91 -37.75 30.42
CA ALA A 357 42.80 -38.05 31.53
C ALA A 357 42.45 -39.43 32.11
N ALA A 358 42.99 -40.49 31.48
CA ALA A 358 43.06 -41.82 32.09
C ALA A 358 44.25 -42.63 31.54
N ARG A 359 45.43 -42.41 32.10
CA ARG A 359 46.51 -43.41 32.19
C ARG A 359 47.28 -43.25 33.50
N ASN A 360 46.86 -44.00 34.52
CA ASN A 360 47.68 -44.96 35.24
C ASN A 360 46.83 -45.73 36.26
#